data_AF-A0A8J4EG65-F1
#
_entry.id   AF-A0A8J4EG65-F1
#
_cell.length_a   1.000
_cell.length_b   1.000
_cell.length_c   1.000
_cell.angle_alpha   90.00
_cell.angle_beta   90.00
_cell.angle_gamma   90.00
#
_symmetry.space_group_name_H-M   'P 1'
#
loop_
_entity.id
_entity.type
_entity.pdbx_description
1 polymer ?
#
loop_
_entity_poly.entity_id
_entity_poly.type
_entity_poly.pdbx_seq_one_letter_code
_entity_poly.pdbx_strand_id
1 'polypeptide(L)'
;MSTETLTPVTTGRGRVALLSALLALGAVVVAAMVLWQPWGERDAFSYSDLAPNRDAGWLGSVLDGLALGVVGVTAGLVVCLLVPARGAAWATVGALLTGLGGVAFAAGIVAAGTVFWYATEPAAIPADAGTALLSFAEDNPGHLMGLQMAGFLLFTIGSLVLMAALWRARSVPRWLPVAFLVLTVGVFALGGVALDVVQAAQMLVLAAPAWYLLKA
;
A
#
# COMPACT_ATOMS: atom_id res chain seq x y z
N MET A 1 -31.60 -45.68 -5.28
CA MET A 1 -30.47 -44.99 -4.61
C MET A 1 -29.94 -43.98 -5.62
N SER A 2 -30.36 -42.73 -5.51
CA SER A 2 -30.10 -41.71 -6.54
C SER A 2 -28.69 -41.15 -6.34
N THR A 3 -27.84 -41.29 -7.35
CA THR A 3 -26.50 -40.69 -7.43
C THR A 3 -26.63 -39.18 -7.55
N GLU A 4 -26.50 -38.49 -6.42
CA GLU A 4 -26.37 -37.05 -6.36
C GLU A 4 -25.05 -36.66 -7.05
N THR A 5 -25.16 -36.05 -8.22
CA THR A 5 -24.00 -35.63 -9.01
C THR A 5 -23.51 -34.31 -8.39
N LEU A 6 -22.57 -34.40 -7.46
CA LEU A 6 -21.87 -33.24 -6.91
C LEU A 6 -21.20 -32.48 -8.07
N THR A 7 -21.71 -31.30 -8.39
CA THR A 7 -21.10 -30.41 -9.38
C THR A 7 -19.73 -29.97 -8.87
N PRO A 8 -18.67 -30.03 -9.71
CA PRO A 8 -17.36 -29.59 -9.30
C PRO A 8 -17.39 -28.10 -8.99
N VAL A 9 -17.08 -27.81 -7.73
CA VAL A 9 -16.98 -26.50 -7.12
C VAL A 9 -15.97 -25.64 -7.92
N THR A 10 -16.47 -24.71 -8.74
CA THR A 10 -15.72 -23.73 -9.57
C THR A 10 -14.93 -22.69 -8.77
N THR A 11 -14.86 -22.87 -7.45
CA THR A 11 -14.48 -21.87 -6.45
C THR A 11 -13.00 -21.48 -6.45
N GLY A 12 -12.14 -22.20 -7.19
CA GLY A 12 -10.72 -21.83 -7.37
C GLY A 12 -10.51 -20.62 -8.28
N ARG A 13 -11.13 -20.61 -9.47
CA ARG A 13 -10.89 -19.57 -10.50
C ARG A 13 -11.44 -18.21 -10.09
N GLY A 14 -12.64 -18.17 -9.49
CA GLY A 14 -13.25 -16.90 -9.04
C GLY A 14 -12.43 -16.21 -7.95
N ARG A 15 -11.89 -16.97 -6.99
CA ARG A 15 -11.02 -16.44 -5.92
C ARG A 15 -9.72 -15.88 -6.48
N VAL A 16 -9.07 -16.60 -7.39
CA VAL A 16 -7.84 -16.15 -8.05
C VAL A 16 -8.08 -14.87 -8.84
N ALA A 17 -9.18 -14.80 -9.61
CA ALA A 17 -9.55 -13.60 -10.36
C ALA A 17 -9.81 -12.40 -9.44
N LEU A 18 -10.56 -12.60 -8.35
CA LEU A 18 -10.84 -11.55 -7.37
C LEU A 18 -9.56 -11.01 -6.71
N LEU A 19 -8.69 -11.88 -6.20
CA LEU A 19 -7.43 -11.47 -5.57
C LEU A 19 -6.53 -10.72 -6.54
N SER A 20 -6.45 -11.19 -7.79
CA SER A 20 -5.66 -10.56 -8.84
C SER A 20 -6.21 -9.19 -9.21
N ALA A 21 -7.53 -9.05 -9.31
CA ALA A 21 -8.20 -7.78 -9.60
C ALA A 21 -8.01 -6.78 -8.45
N LEU A 22 -8.18 -7.21 -7.20
CA LEU A 22 -7.98 -6.35 -6.04
C LEU A 22 -6.54 -5.87 -5.91
N LEU A 23 -5.55 -6.75 -6.11
CA LEU A 23 -4.14 -6.39 -6.08
C LEU A 23 -3.81 -5.37 -7.19
N ALA A 24 -4.22 -5.65 -8.42
CA ALA A 24 -3.98 -4.76 -9.56
C ALA A 24 -4.65 -3.40 -9.38
N LEU A 25 -5.93 -3.38 -8.99
CA LEU A 25 -6.68 -2.15 -8.78
C LEU A 25 -6.10 -1.33 -7.63
N GLY A 26 -5.80 -1.96 -6.50
CA GLY A 26 -5.17 -1.30 -5.36
C GLY A 26 -3.83 -0.67 -5.74
N ALA A 27 -2.97 -1.40 -6.45
CA ALA A 27 -1.68 -0.89 -6.90
C ALA A 27 -1.83 0.30 -7.87
N VAL A 28 -2.80 0.25 -8.78
CA VAL A 28 -3.10 1.36 -9.70
C VAL A 28 -3.61 2.57 -8.94
N VAL A 29 -4.48 2.39 -7.94
CA VAL A 29 -4.97 3.50 -7.12
C VAL A 29 -3.82 4.16 -6.35
N VAL A 30 -2.96 3.40 -5.66
CA VAL A 30 -1.79 3.96 -4.96
C VAL A 30 -0.87 4.68 -5.95
N ALA A 31 -0.56 4.07 -7.10
CA ALA A 31 0.28 4.70 -8.12
C ALA A 31 -0.33 6.01 -8.64
N ALA A 32 -1.64 6.05 -8.87
CA ALA A 32 -2.34 7.25 -9.30
C ALA A 32 -2.34 8.34 -8.22
N MET A 33 -2.57 7.98 -6.95
CA MET A 33 -2.55 8.94 -5.84
C MET A 33 -1.18 9.57 -5.66
N VAL A 34 -0.11 8.76 -5.72
CA VAL A 34 1.27 9.23 -5.59
C VAL A 34 1.69 10.15 -6.74
N LEU A 35 1.18 9.94 -7.96
CA LEU A 35 1.50 10.78 -9.12
C LEU A 35 0.61 12.03 -9.23
N TRP A 36 -0.65 11.95 -8.78
CA TRP A 36 -1.61 13.05 -8.90
C TRP A 36 -1.50 14.05 -7.75
N GLN A 37 -1.28 13.55 -6.52
CA GLN A 37 -1.12 14.35 -5.31
C GLN A 37 -2.16 15.49 -5.18
N PRO A 38 -3.46 15.18 -5.06
CA PRO A 38 -4.50 16.21 -5.03
C PRO A 38 -4.43 17.17 -3.84
N TRP A 39 -3.49 16.97 -2.91
CA TRP A 39 -3.21 17.81 -1.75
C TRP A 39 -1.96 18.69 -1.86
N GLY A 40 -1.26 18.69 -3.01
CA GLY A 40 0.00 19.39 -3.18
C GLY A 40 1.22 18.51 -2.89
N GLU A 41 2.39 19.12 -2.71
CA GLU A 41 3.62 18.37 -2.45
C GLU A 41 3.47 17.46 -1.22
N ARG A 42 3.94 16.22 -1.35
CA ARG A 42 3.72 15.16 -0.36
C ARG A 42 4.25 15.45 1.05
N ASP A 43 5.27 16.31 1.12
CA ASP A 43 5.93 16.69 2.37
C ASP A 43 5.49 18.07 2.87
N ALA A 44 4.50 18.69 2.21
CA ALA A 44 3.94 19.98 2.59
C ALA A 44 2.81 19.81 3.61
N PHE A 45 3.16 19.91 4.89
CA PHE A 45 2.21 19.75 6.01
C PHE A 45 1.75 21.07 6.63
N SER A 46 2.15 22.20 6.04
CA SER A 46 1.78 23.52 6.58
C SER A 46 0.27 23.79 6.42
N TYR A 47 -0.27 24.64 7.29
CA TYR A 47 -1.67 25.06 7.19
C TYR A 47 -2.00 25.67 5.82
N SER A 48 -1.10 26.51 5.28
CA SER A 48 -1.32 27.19 4.00
C SER A 48 -1.35 26.25 2.81
N ASP A 49 -0.65 25.11 2.88
CA ASP A 49 -0.61 24.13 1.79
C ASP A 49 -1.84 23.21 1.83
N LEU A 50 -2.24 22.80 3.03
CA LEU A 50 -3.34 21.87 3.23
C LEU A 50 -4.72 22.55 3.17
N ALA A 51 -4.87 23.76 3.71
CA ALA A 51 -6.18 24.40 3.84
C ALA A 51 -6.93 24.61 2.51
N PRO A 52 -6.28 24.99 1.39
CA PRO A 52 -6.94 25.10 0.08
C PRO A 52 -7.40 23.76 -0.49
N ASN A 53 -6.74 22.66 -0.10
CA ASN A 53 -6.94 21.33 -0.69
C ASN A 53 -7.53 20.31 0.31
N ARG A 54 -8.08 20.77 1.44
CA ARG A 54 -8.43 19.91 2.59
C ARG A 54 -9.26 18.68 2.22
N ASP A 55 -10.32 18.87 1.43
CA ASP A 55 -11.27 17.80 1.08
C ASP A 55 -10.60 16.76 0.18
N ALA A 56 -9.77 17.25 -0.75
CA ALA A 56 -9.03 16.43 -1.67
C ALA A 56 -7.90 15.67 -0.96
N GLY A 57 -7.24 16.29 0.02
CA GLY A 57 -6.23 15.64 0.86
C GLY A 57 -6.81 14.59 1.81
N TRP A 58 -7.96 14.86 2.41
CA TRP A 58 -8.66 13.86 3.21
C TRP A 58 -9.10 12.67 2.38
N LEU A 59 -9.80 12.92 1.26
CA LEU A 59 -10.25 11.84 0.37
C LEU A 59 -9.05 11.06 -0.19
N GLY A 60 -8.00 11.77 -0.59
CA GLY A 60 -6.75 11.19 -1.05
C GLY A 60 -6.10 10.26 -0.02
N SER A 61 -6.02 10.70 1.24
CA SER A 61 -5.51 9.88 2.35
C SER A 61 -6.35 8.62 2.58
N VAL A 62 -7.68 8.73 2.46
CA VAL A 62 -8.59 7.58 2.57
C VAL A 62 -8.38 6.58 1.43
N LEU A 63 -8.32 7.06 0.19
CA LEU A 63 -8.15 6.21 -0.97
C LEU A 63 -6.78 5.53 -0.97
N ASP A 64 -5.70 6.28 -0.70
CA ASP A 64 -4.34 5.76 -0.65
C ASP A 64 -4.18 4.72 0.47
N GLY A 65 -4.64 5.05 1.69
CA GLY A 65 -4.60 4.16 2.83
C GLY A 65 -5.35 2.85 2.58
N LEU A 66 -6.61 2.93 2.14
CA LEU A 66 -7.41 1.74 1.85
C LEU A 66 -6.80 0.90 0.72
N ALA A 67 -6.33 1.54 -0.35
CA ALA A 67 -5.71 0.86 -1.47
C ALA A 67 -4.43 0.13 -1.05
N LEU A 68 -3.55 0.75 -0.26
CA LEU A 68 -2.34 0.10 0.23
C LEU A 68 -2.65 -1.05 1.19
N GLY A 69 -3.69 -0.91 2.04
CA GLY A 69 -4.18 -1.99 2.88
C GLY A 69 -4.64 -3.21 2.06
N VAL A 70 -5.42 -2.96 1.00
CA VAL A 70 -5.85 -4.01 0.06
C VAL A 70 -4.63 -4.65 -0.63
N VAL A 71 -3.68 -3.86 -1.13
CA VAL A 71 -2.44 -4.37 -1.74
C VAL A 71 -1.67 -5.26 -0.77
N GLY A 72 -1.50 -4.84 0.49
CA GLY A 72 -0.72 -5.58 1.49
C GLY A 72 -1.27 -6.98 1.75
N VAL A 73 -2.59 -7.08 1.92
CA VAL A 73 -3.28 -8.36 2.14
C VAL A 73 -3.27 -9.21 0.87
N THR A 74 -3.64 -8.63 -0.27
CA THR A 74 -3.81 -9.38 -1.52
C THR A 74 -2.47 -9.82 -2.12
N ALA A 75 -1.41 -9.03 -2.04
CA ALA A 75 -0.06 -9.42 -2.44
C ALA A 75 0.41 -10.64 -1.65
N GLY A 76 0.21 -10.64 -0.32
CA GLY A 76 0.53 -11.77 0.53
C GLY A 76 -0.20 -13.05 0.11
N LEU A 77 -1.52 -12.96 -0.08
CA LEU A 77 -2.34 -14.10 -0.51
C LEU A 77 -1.96 -14.61 -1.91
N VAL A 78 -1.74 -13.72 -2.88
CA VAL A 78 -1.32 -14.07 -4.24
C VAL A 78 0.00 -14.82 -4.23
N VAL A 79 0.98 -14.35 -3.46
CA VAL A 79 2.29 -15.00 -3.38
C VAL A 79 2.21 -16.34 -2.65
N CYS A 80 1.43 -16.46 -1.58
CA CYS A 80 1.17 -17.74 -0.92
C CYS A 80 0.55 -18.79 -1.86
N LEU A 81 -0.28 -18.37 -2.82
CA LEU A 81 -0.86 -19.27 -3.82
C LEU A 81 0.13 -19.63 -4.94
N LEU A 82 1.07 -18.74 -5.27
CA LEU A 82 2.09 -18.96 -6.30
C LEU A 82 3.30 -19.78 -5.84
N VAL A 83 3.61 -19.74 -4.53
CA VAL A 83 4.84 -20.33 -4.00
C VAL A 83 4.57 -21.77 -3.54
N PRO A 84 5.19 -22.79 -4.16
CA PRO A 84 5.07 -24.18 -3.73
C PRO A 84 5.70 -24.39 -2.34
N ALA A 85 5.51 -25.59 -1.75
CA ALA A 85 5.96 -25.95 -0.40
C ALA A 85 7.41 -25.51 -0.08
N ARG A 86 8.32 -25.56 -1.08
CA ARG A 86 9.66 -24.99 -1.00
C ARG A 86 9.62 -23.46 -1.11
N GLY A 87 9.29 -22.79 -0.01
CA GLY A 87 9.19 -21.33 0.06
C GLY A 87 7.96 -20.84 0.84
N ALA A 88 7.03 -21.75 1.15
CA ALA A 88 5.77 -21.42 1.82
C ALA A 88 5.98 -20.67 3.14
N ALA A 89 6.96 -21.05 3.97
CA ALA A 89 7.25 -20.33 5.22
C ALA A 89 7.61 -18.85 4.99
N TRP A 90 8.41 -18.56 3.96
CA TRP A 90 8.78 -17.19 3.60
C TRP A 90 7.58 -16.44 3.04
N ALA A 91 6.79 -17.08 2.18
CA ALA A 91 5.56 -16.48 1.66
C ALA A 91 4.58 -16.13 2.79
N THR A 92 4.37 -17.02 3.76
CA THR A 92 3.49 -16.77 4.92
C THR A 92 4.01 -15.64 5.80
N VAL A 93 5.30 -15.63 6.15
CA VAL A 93 5.89 -14.54 6.94
C VAL A 93 5.76 -13.21 6.20
N GLY A 94 6.13 -13.19 4.92
CA GLY A 94 5.98 -12.01 4.07
C GLY A 94 4.54 -11.53 4.01
N ALA A 95 3.57 -12.43 3.86
CA ALA A 95 2.14 -12.11 3.79
C ALA A 95 1.60 -11.51 5.09
N LEU A 96 2.05 -12.02 6.24
CA LEU A 96 1.69 -11.45 7.54
C LEU A 96 2.25 -10.04 7.69
N LEU A 97 3.53 -9.85 7.34
CA LEU A 97 4.19 -8.54 7.43
C LEU A 97 3.55 -7.53 6.45
N THR A 98 3.31 -7.90 5.18
CA THR A 98 2.65 -7.01 4.22
C THR A 98 1.23 -6.68 4.59
N GLY A 99 0.45 -7.67 5.04
CA GLY A 99 -0.93 -7.49 5.46
C GLY A 99 -1.04 -6.57 6.67
N LEU A 100 -0.31 -6.87 7.74
CA LEU A 100 -0.29 -6.04 8.95
C LEU A 100 0.27 -4.64 8.67
N GLY A 101 1.34 -4.55 7.87
CA GLY A 101 1.94 -3.27 7.50
C GLY A 101 0.99 -2.39 6.69
N GLY A 102 0.32 -2.97 5.69
CA GLY A 102 -0.69 -2.27 4.89
C GLY A 102 -1.86 -1.77 5.73
N VAL A 103 -2.38 -2.60 6.65
CA VAL A 103 -3.49 -2.20 7.54
C VAL A 103 -3.06 -1.11 8.53
N ALA A 104 -1.88 -1.24 9.13
CA ALA A 104 -1.35 -0.23 10.05
C ALA A 104 -1.08 1.11 9.33
N PHE A 105 -0.53 1.05 8.11
CA PHE A 105 -0.36 2.23 7.26
C PHE A 105 -1.71 2.89 6.97
N ALA A 106 -2.69 2.10 6.52
CA ALA A 106 -4.04 2.58 6.21
C ALA A 106 -4.66 3.31 7.41
N ALA A 107 -4.59 2.71 8.60
CA ALA A 107 -5.09 3.33 9.82
C ALA A 107 -4.38 4.65 10.12
N GLY A 108 -3.04 4.67 10.01
CA GLY A 108 -2.24 5.87 10.29
C GLY A 108 -2.52 7.02 9.32
N ILE A 109 -2.52 6.76 8.01
CA ILE A 109 -2.71 7.83 7.00
C ILE A 109 -4.15 8.37 7.01
N VAL A 110 -5.15 7.52 7.24
CA VAL A 110 -6.56 7.96 7.40
C VAL A 110 -6.72 8.82 8.66
N ALA A 111 -6.09 8.42 9.77
CA ALA A 111 -6.10 9.21 10.99
C ALA A 111 -5.42 10.56 10.79
N ALA A 112 -4.23 10.58 10.17
CA ALA A 112 -3.51 11.82 9.87
C ALA A 112 -4.32 12.74 8.95
N GLY A 113 -4.87 12.22 7.85
CA GLY A 113 -5.73 12.98 6.94
C GLY A 113 -6.97 13.55 7.62
N THR A 114 -7.56 12.82 8.59
CA THR A 114 -8.70 13.32 9.39
C THR A 114 -8.28 14.47 10.31
N VAL A 115 -7.12 14.34 10.98
CA VAL A 115 -6.57 15.42 11.81
C VAL A 115 -6.27 16.66 10.98
N PHE A 116 -5.63 16.50 9.82
CA PHE A 116 -5.34 17.60 8.90
C PHE A 116 -6.60 18.31 8.40
N TRP A 117 -7.64 17.55 8.09
CA TRP A 117 -8.93 18.12 7.68
C TRP A 117 -9.54 18.99 8.79
N TYR A 118 -9.63 18.48 10.02
CA TYR A 118 -10.15 19.27 11.15
C TYR A 118 -9.26 20.46 11.52
N ALA A 119 -7.94 20.28 11.49
CA ALA A 119 -6.98 21.35 11.78
C ALA A 119 -7.10 22.51 10.79
N THR A 120 -7.54 22.24 9.56
CA THR A 120 -7.70 23.27 8.53
C THR A 120 -9.12 23.84 8.45
N GLU A 121 -10.11 23.29 9.16
CA GLU A 121 -11.51 23.74 9.15
C GLU A 121 -11.79 24.86 10.18
N PRO A 122 -11.89 26.15 9.78
CA PRO A 122 -12.03 27.27 10.71
C PRO A 122 -13.32 27.23 11.55
N ALA A 123 -14.37 26.56 11.05
CA ALA A 123 -15.60 26.36 11.81
C ALA A 123 -15.43 25.33 12.95
N ALA A 124 -14.44 24.44 12.85
CA ALA A 124 -14.12 23.45 13.88
C ALA A 124 -12.99 23.93 14.81
N ILE A 125 -11.91 24.45 14.23
CA ILE A 125 -10.71 24.93 14.95
C ILE A 125 -10.30 26.29 14.37
N PRO A 126 -10.16 27.35 15.20
CA PRO A 126 -9.66 28.65 14.73
C PRO A 126 -8.33 28.53 13.97
N ALA A 127 -8.15 29.33 12.90
CA ALA A 127 -7.03 29.15 11.96
C ALA A 127 -5.63 29.29 12.61
N ASP A 128 -5.50 30.17 13.61
CA ASP A 128 -4.28 30.34 14.40
C ASP A 128 -3.97 29.08 15.24
N ALA A 129 -4.98 28.50 15.90
CA ALA A 129 -4.85 27.26 16.64
C ALA A 129 -4.56 26.06 15.71
N GLY A 130 -5.21 25.99 14.55
CA GLY A 130 -4.95 24.98 13.53
C GLY A 130 -3.52 25.05 12.99
N THR A 131 -3.03 26.27 12.73
CA THR A 131 -1.64 26.52 12.31
C THR A 131 -0.65 26.07 13.39
N ALA A 132 -0.91 26.40 14.65
CA ALA A 132 -0.06 25.98 15.76
C ALA A 132 -0.03 24.44 15.92
N LEU A 133 -1.18 23.77 15.75
CA LEU A 133 -1.27 22.31 15.79
C LEU A 133 -0.45 21.65 14.68
N LEU A 134 -0.58 22.13 13.44
CA LEU A 134 0.16 21.56 12.30
C LEU A 134 1.66 21.82 12.42
N SER A 135 2.08 23.01 12.85
CA SER A 135 3.49 23.29 13.14
C SER A 135 4.04 22.37 14.23
N PHE A 136 3.29 22.13 15.31
CA PHE A 136 3.70 21.18 16.35
C PHE A 136 3.80 19.75 15.79
N ALA A 137 2.86 19.33 14.93
CA ALA A 137 2.88 18.00 14.32
C ALA A 137 4.08 17.83 13.37
N GLU A 138 4.45 18.87 12.63
CA GLU A 138 5.63 18.90 11.76
C GLU A 138 6.94 18.75 12.56
N ASP A 139 7.04 19.43 13.71
CA ASP A 139 8.17 19.28 14.64
C ASP A 139 8.18 17.92 15.35
N ASN A 140 7.04 17.21 15.38
CA ASN A 140 6.84 15.98 16.13
C ASN A 140 6.16 14.88 15.30
N PRO A 141 6.72 14.51 14.12
CA PRO A 141 6.02 13.68 13.14
C PRO A 141 5.71 12.28 13.68
N GLY A 142 6.50 11.78 14.62
CA GLY A 142 6.30 10.47 15.25
C GLY A 142 4.97 10.34 16.00
N HIS A 143 4.39 11.43 16.52
CA HIS A 143 3.12 11.37 17.25
C HIS A 143 1.91 11.25 16.34
N LEU A 144 1.98 11.82 15.13
CA LEU A 144 0.88 11.79 14.16
C LEU A 144 1.06 10.64 13.16
N MET A 145 2.27 10.47 12.63
CA MET A 145 2.59 9.54 11.56
C MET A 145 3.29 8.27 12.04
N GLY A 146 3.62 8.13 13.33
CA GLY A 146 4.41 6.99 13.83
C GLY A 146 3.82 5.63 13.48
N LEU A 147 2.50 5.46 13.60
CA LEU A 147 1.82 4.22 13.19
C LEU A 147 1.90 4.00 11.68
N GLN A 148 1.73 5.07 10.89
CA GLN A 148 1.85 5.02 9.43
C GLN A 148 3.28 4.62 9.01
N MET A 149 4.30 5.24 9.60
CA MET A 149 5.71 4.94 9.34
C MET A 149 6.05 3.49 9.70
N ALA A 150 5.60 3.01 10.86
CA ALA A 150 5.77 1.62 11.27
C ALA A 150 5.08 0.65 10.31
N GLY A 151 3.84 0.97 9.89
CA GLY A 151 3.10 0.19 8.90
C GLY A 151 3.81 0.14 7.56
N PHE A 152 4.32 1.27 7.07
CA PHE A 152 5.08 1.37 5.83
C PHE A 152 6.36 0.51 5.86
N LEU A 153 7.12 0.57 6.95
CA LEU A 153 8.33 -0.24 7.13
C LEU A 153 7.99 -1.73 7.15
N LEU A 154 6.96 -2.12 7.90
CA LEU A 154 6.51 -3.50 8.00
C LEU A 154 6.04 -4.03 6.64
N PHE A 155 5.28 -3.22 5.90
CA PHE A 155 4.85 -3.51 4.54
C PHE A 155 6.05 -3.73 3.63
N THR A 156 7.01 -2.81 3.65
CA THR A 156 8.21 -2.86 2.81
C THR A 156 9.04 -4.12 3.08
N ILE A 157 9.31 -4.42 4.35
CA ILE A 157 10.05 -5.62 4.74
C ILE A 157 9.27 -6.86 4.30
N GLY A 158 7.96 -6.90 4.54
CA GLY A 158 7.10 -7.99 4.09
C GLY A 158 7.17 -8.21 2.58
N SER A 159 7.10 -7.14 1.78
CA SER A 159 7.14 -7.24 0.32
C SER A 159 8.48 -7.75 -0.18
N LEU A 160 9.58 -7.36 0.46
CA LEU A 160 10.92 -7.92 0.17
C LEU A 160 10.98 -9.42 0.49
N VAL A 161 10.39 -9.85 1.61
CA VAL A 161 10.29 -11.27 1.98
C VAL A 161 9.44 -12.05 0.97
N LEU A 162 8.32 -11.48 0.51
CA LEU A 162 7.50 -12.05 -0.57
C LEU A 162 8.29 -12.20 -1.87
N MET A 163 9.05 -11.17 -2.27
CA MET A 163 9.89 -11.21 -3.47
C MET A 163 11.02 -12.25 -3.35
N ALA A 164 11.60 -12.41 -2.16
CA ALA A 164 12.57 -13.47 -1.90
C ALA A 164 11.95 -14.86 -1.99
N ALA A 165 10.71 -15.05 -1.50
CA ALA A 165 9.97 -16.29 -1.63
C ALA A 165 9.71 -16.65 -3.10
N LEU A 166 9.23 -15.68 -3.89
CA LEU A 166 9.03 -15.82 -5.33
C LEU A 166 10.33 -16.16 -6.08
N TRP A 167 11.43 -15.47 -5.75
CA TRP A 167 12.75 -15.73 -6.32
C TRP A 167 13.23 -17.16 -6.03
N ARG A 168 13.11 -17.59 -4.77
CA ARG A 168 13.53 -18.94 -4.32
C ARG A 168 12.71 -20.04 -4.99
N ALA A 169 11.40 -19.83 -5.10
CA ALA A 169 10.47 -20.74 -5.75
C ALA A 169 10.60 -20.79 -7.27
N ARG A 170 11.17 -19.75 -7.88
CA ARG A 170 11.19 -19.53 -9.34
C ARG A 170 9.79 -19.50 -9.96
N SER A 171 8.79 -19.05 -9.20
CA SER A 171 7.39 -18.92 -9.67
C SER A 171 7.21 -17.74 -10.65
N VAL A 172 8.16 -16.80 -10.67
CA VAL A 172 8.19 -15.63 -11.56
C VAL A 172 9.60 -15.43 -12.14
N PRO A 173 9.75 -14.66 -13.23
CA PRO A 173 11.06 -14.26 -13.75
C PRO A 173 11.88 -13.49 -12.71
N ARG A 174 13.18 -13.80 -12.65
CA ARG A 174 14.12 -13.21 -11.67
C ARG A 174 14.24 -11.69 -11.75
N TRP A 175 14.04 -11.11 -12.92
CA TRP A 175 14.12 -9.65 -13.06
C TRP A 175 13.06 -8.94 -12.20
N LEU A 176 11.93 -9.57 -11.89
CA LEU A 176 10.83 -8.93 -11.15
C LEU A 176 11.20 -8.67 -9.68
N PRO A 177 11.67 -9.66 -8.89
CA PRO A 177 12.19 -9.41 -7.55
C PRO A 177 13.36 -8.40 -7.51
N VAL A 178 14.24 -8.43 -8.52
CA VAL A 178 15.39 -7.50 -8.60
C VAL A 178 14.91 -6.08 -8.88
N ALA A 179 13.98 -5.90 -9.82
CA ALA A 179 13.38 -4.61 -10.11
C ALA A 179 12.68 -4.05 -8.86
N PHE A 180 11.91 -4.89 -8.16
CA PHE A 180 11.27 -4.48 -6.90
C PHE A 180 12.30 -4.03 -5.85
N LEU A 181 13.39 -4.78 -5.67
CA LEU A 181 14.46 -4.41 -4.74
C LEU A 181 15.10 -3.06 -5.10
N VAL A 182 15.43 -2.85 -6.38
CA VAL A 182 16.02 -1.59 -6.86
C VAL A 182 15.06 -0.41 -6.64
N LEU A 183 13.78 -0.59 -6.95
CA LEU A 183 12.75 0.43 -6.71
C LEU A 183 12.59 0.72 -5.21
N THR A 184 12.61 -0.30 -4.35
CA THR A 184 12.59 -0.12 -2.90
C THR A 184 13.78 0.72 -2.42
N VAL A 185 15.00 0.47 -2.91
CA VAL A 185 16.16 1.32 -2.59
C VAL A 185 15.93 2.74 -3.07
N GLY A 186 15.38 2.93 -4.26
CA GLY A 186 15.02 4.24 -4.81
C GLY A 186 14.04 5.01 -3.93
N VAL A 187 13.03 4.35 -3.34
CA VAL A 187 12.07 4.98 -2.42
C VAL A 187 12.73 5.60 -1.20
N PHE A 188 13.85 5.04 -0.71
CA PHE A 188 14.58 5.60 0.43
C PHE A 188 15.71 6.56 0.03
N ALA A 189 16.11 6.57 -1.23
CA ALA A 189 17.27 7.33 -1.72
C ALA A 189 16.89 8.62 -2.46
N LEU A 190 15.64 8.77 -2.88
CA LEU A 190 15.16 9.86 -3.73
C LEU A 190 14.13 10.72 -2.99
N GLY A 191 13.93 11.94 -3.49
CA GLY A 191 12.91 12.88 -3.02
C GLY A 191 12.20 13.57 -4.19
N GLY A 192 11.12 14.29 -3.88
CA GLY A 192 10.28 14.99 -4.86
C GLY A 192 9.70 14.07 -5.95
N VAL A 193 9.52 14.60 -7.16
CA VAL A 193 8.87 13.88 -8.28
C VAL A 193 9.55 12.53 -8.61
N ALA A 194 10.86 12.42 -8.41
CA ALA A 194 11.57 11.17 -8.66
C ALA A 194 11.14 10.05 -7.70
N LEU A 195 10.90 10.38 -6.44
CA LEU A 195 10.35 9.45 -5.45
C LEU A 195 8.95 8.98 -5.88
N ASP A 196 8.11 9.90 -6.34
CA ASP A 196 6.73 9.57 -6.72
C ASP A 196 6.66 8.60 -7.90
N VAL A 197 7.47 8.85 -8.93
CA VAL A 197 7.58 7.95 -10.09
C VAL A 197 8.11 6.58 -9.66
N VAL A 198 9.11 6.54 -8.78
CA VAL A 198 9.70 5.28 -8.30
C VAL A 198 8.72 4.49 -7.45
N GLN A 199 7.98 5.14 -6.54
CA GLN A 199 6.97 4.48 -5.72
C GLN A 199 5.79 3.99 -6.57
N ALA A 200 5.33 4.78 -7.56
CA ALA A 200 4.30 4.33 -8.50
C ALA A 200 4.75 3.09 -9.28
N ALA A 201 5.97 3.10 -9.82
CA ALA A 201 6.54 1.93 -10.49
C ALA A 201 6.66 0.73 -9.55
N GLN A 202 7.07 0.94 -8.29
CA GLN A 202 7.18 -0.10 -7.28
C GLN A 202 5.84 -0.80 -7.03
N MET A 203 4.75 -0.03 -6.91
CA MET A 203 3.41 -0.58 -6.72
C MET A 203 2.96 -1.42 -7.91
N LEU A 204 3.22 -0.95 -9.14
CA LEU A 204 2.87 -1.70 -10.35
C LEU A 204 3.68 -3.01 -10.47
N VAL A 205 4.97 -2.98 -10.11
CA VAL A 205 5.80 -4.20 -10.06
C VAL A 205 5.30 -5.16 -8.98
N LEU A 206 4.84 -4.66 -7.84
CA LEU A 206 4.28 -5.49 -6.76
C LEU A 206 2.99 -6.20 -7.18
N ALA A 207 2.24 -5.64 -8.13
CA ALA A 207 1.04 -6.26 -8.68
C ALA A 207 1.31 -7.32 -9.76
N ALA A 208 2.50 -7.32 -10.38
CA ALA A 208 2.82 -8.26 -11.45
C ALA A 208 2.65 -9.76 -11.09
N PRO A 209 2.89 -10.24 -9.85
CA PRO A 209 2.53 -11.60 -9.43
C PRO A 209 1.08 -12.00 -9.72
N ALA A 210 0.10 -11.08 -9.67
CA ALA A 210 -1.29 -11.39 -10.01
C ALA A 210 -1.44 -11.98 -11.42
N TRP A 211 -0.69 -11.44 -12.39
CA TRP A 211 -0.70 -11.94 -13.76
C TRP A 211 -0.17 -13.36 -13.89
N TYR A 212 0.86 -13.70 -13.11
CA TYR A 212 1.40 -15.06 -13.08
C TYR A 212 0.43 -16.03 -12.41
N LEU A 213 -0.28 -15.60 -11.36
CA LEU A 213 -1.28 -16.42 -10.69
C LEU A 213 -2.47 -16.74 -11.61
N LEU A 214 -2.90 -15.79 -12.44
CA LEU A 214 -3.95 -16.01 -13.44
C LEU A 214 -3.57 -17.03 -14.53
N LYS A 215 -2.27 -17.32 -14.70
CA LYS A 215 -1.74 -18.24 -15.71
C LYS A 215 -1.39 -19.63 -15.16
N ALA A 216 -1.28 -19.77 -13.84
CA ALA A 216 -0.97 -21.03 -13.16
C ALA A 216 -2.19 -21.97 -13.12
#